data_AF-A0A0D1A230-F1
#
_entry.id   AF-A0A0D1A230-F1
#
_cell.length_a   1.000
_cell.length_b   1.000
_cell.length_c   1.000
_cell.angle_alpha   90.00
_cell.angle_beta   90.00
_cell.angle_gamma   90.00
#
_symmetry.space_group_name_H-M   'P 1'
#
loop_
_entity.id
_entity.type
_entity.pdbx_description
1 polymer ?
#
loop_
_entity_poly.entity_id
_entity_poly.type
_entity_poly.pdbx_seq_one_letter_code
_entity_poly.pdbx_strand_id
1 'polypeptide(L)'
;MILLDKALKYCNDVIEEKEITTDEVKQQCEMFLCDYNINQYKEGFEFCFSEKKLKKINNLLKLFNYATGFVAGKQVLENLEGFQALFIAAIFGWRYKKNKKKFRYRDIVLFIPRKNAKSFIAALVILLLMLTEQNFSEFYSICIDRDLAKETRKAMAQLIASSPDIKKHFFVSDSEIGIIKCLITNSYYVPRTAKANKNNSIRPACFVADEVGAFTTNDNIQAMRKGQLSVLNPIQMQTTTAYAESDSIMLEELEYDRAVLNGVVADPKLFCLLYYCTKEEAWTDRGLYKANPLRVEENYEEIRADREKAKIKTSEQEELLTKNFNIFLETNEKNKYLDIKHWKKWVITEEEFKQRIKGKKVKVGVDLSVTTDLTAVGIEFEDEGIIYCNSHGFLPEDSLPNRREKHIDYRKYEKAGYCDIHSGMTVSYTKVEEYIRNIETEYECEIDVIVTDPMNAKEMMERLAEDYDVVLLKQTFTNLSPATKEYRKAVYDKKIRYVKNELLDWNMNKASTTKGKADDEMLIKENKNKQRIDMVVVLIFAFTELLGGDTNYNPVDELEKTDW
;
A
#
# COMPACT_ATOMS: atom_id res chain seq x y z
N MET A 1 21.24 -26.29 -20.67
CA MET A 1 21.41 -26.52 -19.21
C MET A 1 20.05 -26.37 -18.56
N ILE A 2 19.44 -27.44 -18.02
CA ILE A 2 18.00 -27.48 -17.64
C ILE A 2 17.52 -26.20 -16.95
N LEU A 3 18.23 -25.71 -15.92
CA LEU A 3 17.84 -24.51 -15.19
C LEU A 3 17.75 -23.26 -16.10
N LEU A 4 18.76 -23.04 -16.95
CA LEU A 4 18.78 -21.90 -17.86
C LEU A 4 17.79 -22.07 -19.01
N ASP A 5 17.67 -23.29 -19.53
CA ASP A 5 16.76 -23.59 -20.64
C ASP A 5 15.31 -23.33 -20.20
N LYS A 6 14.94 -23.74 -18.97
CA LYS A 6 13.64 -23.43 -18.37
C LYS A 6 13.43 -21.93 -18.14
N ALA A 7 14.44 -21.22 -17.64
CA ALA A 7 14.36 -19.77 -17.41
C ALA A 7 14.14 -19.00 -18.73
N LEU A 8 14.94 -19.30 -19.76
CA LEU A 8 14.82 -18.65 -21.08
C LEU A 8 13.50 -19.02 -21.76
N LYS A 9 13.08 -20.30 -21.66
CA LYS A 9 11.78 -20.73 -22.16
C LYS A 9 10.64 -19.95 -21.49
N TYR A 10 10.65 -19.82 -20.17
CA TYR A 10 9.65 -19.05 -19.44
C TYR A 10 9.60 -17.59 -19.90
N CYS A 11 10.74 -16.93 -20.04
CA CYS A 11 10.76 -15.55 -20.54
C CYS A 11 10.19 -15.43 -21.96
N ASN A 12 10.53 -16.35 -22.87
CA ASN A 12 9.98 -16.36 -24.22
C ASN A 12 8.48 -16.65 -24.22
N ASP A 13 8.02 -17.64 -23.45
CA ASP A 13 6.59 -17.99 -23.33
C ASP A 13 5.78 -16.80 -22.77
N VAL A 14 6.35 -16.00 -21.86
CA VAL A 14 5.73 -14.76 -21.35
C VAL A 14 5.66 -13.67 -22.43
N ILE A 15 6.73 -13.43 -23.19
CA ILE A 15 6.75 -12.41 -24.25
C ILE A 15 5.80 -12.77 -25.39
N GLU A 16 5.75 -14.05 -25.75
CA GLU A 16 4.86 -14.61 -26.77
C GLU A 16 3.42 -14.81 -26.28
N GLU A 17 3.11 -14.41 -25.04
CA GLU A 17 1.79 -14.49 -24.41
C GLU A 17 1.21 -15.91 -24.29
N LYS A 18 2.08 -16.92 -24.37
CA LYS A 18 1.74 -18.32 -24.06
C LYS A 18 1.57 -18.54 -22.56
N GLU A 19 2.29 -17.76 -21.75
CA GLU A 19 2.22 -17.77 -20.30
C GLU A 19 1.43 -16.55 -19.79
N ILE A 20 0.29 -16.80 -19.13
CA ILE A 20 -0.56 -15.73 -18.60
C ILE A 20 0.06 -15.17 -17.32
N THR A 21 0.46 -13.90 -17.33
CA THR A 21 1.07 -13.23 -16.18
C THR A 21 0.82 -11.71 -16.19
N THR A 22 1.37 -11.00 -15.23
CA THR A 22 1.28 -9.54 -15.09
C THR A 22 2.22 -8.82 -16.05
N ASP A 23 1.91 -7.57 -16.36
CA ASP A 23 2.76 -6.74 -17.23
C ASP A 23 4.14 -6.52 -16.60
N GLU A 24 4.21 -6.40 -15.27
CA GLU A 24 5.47 -6.27 -14.53
C GLU A 24 6.38 -7.49 -14.69
N VAL A 25 5.82 -8.71 -14.69
CA VAL A 25 6.60 -9.93 -14.96
C VAL A 25 7.05 -9.98 -16.42
N LYS A 26 6.19 -9.54 -17.37
CA LYS A 26 6.56 -9.42 -18.79
C LYS A 26 7.74 -8.46 -18.98
N GLN A 27 7.68 -7.28 -18.37
CA GLN A 27 8.78 -6.30 -18.36
C GLN A 27 10.07 -6.90 -17.78
N GLN A 28 9.99 -7.59 -16.64
CA GLN A 28 11.18 -8.22 -16.04
C GLN A 28 11.78 -9.30 -16.96
N CYS A 29 10.95 -10.11 -17.64
CA CYS A 29 11.38 -11.10 -18.63
C CYS A 29 12.03 -10.46 -19.85
N GLU A 30 11.46 -9.37 -20.38
CA GLU A 30 12.04 -8.59 -21.48
C GLU A 30 13.41 -8.02 -21.10
N MET A 31 13.52 -7.41 -19.91
CA MET A 31 14.79 -6.92 -19.39
C MET A 31 15.82 -8.05 -19.26
N PHE A 32 15.42 -9.20 -18.71
CA PHE A 32 16.30 -10.36 -18.55
C PHE A 32 16.83 -10.86 -19.91
N LEU A 33 15.95 -11.01 -20.91
CA LEU A 33 16.33 -11.47 -22.25
C LEU A 33 17.14 -10.43 -23.01
N CYS A 34 16.81 -9.14 -22.91
CA CYS A 34 17.58 -8.05 -23.49
C CYS A 34 18.99 -8.03 -22.91
N ASP A 35 19.11 -8.17 -21.58
CA ASP A 35 20.41 -8.23 -20.93
C ASP A 35 21.20 -9.46 -21.36
N TYR A 36 20.55 -10.63 -21.40
CA TYR A 36 21.16 -11.90 -21.75
C TYR A 36 21.58 -11.98 -23.23
N ASN A 37 20.76 -11.52 -24.16
CA ASN A 37 21.06 -11.64 -25.59
C ASN A 37 21.87 -10.47 -26.13
N ILE A 38 21.73 -9.27 -25.54
CA ILE A 38 22.21 -8.02 -26.13
C ILE A 38 23.15 -7.27 -25.18
N ASN A 39 22.66 -6.81 -24.02
CA ASN A 39 23.42 -5.83 -23.23
C ASN A 39 24.72 -6.38 -22.65
N GLN A 40 24.76 -7.67 -22.25
CA GLN A 40 25.98 -8.24 -21.70
C GLN A 40 27.19 -8.20 -22.64
N TYR A 41 26.98 -8.08 -23.95
CA TYR A 41 28.03 -7.97 -24.96
C TYR A 41 28.45 -6.52 -25.27
N LYS A 42 27.74 -5.51 -24.75
CA LYS A 42 28.09 -4.10 -24.91
C LYS A 42 29.22 -3.71 -23.95
N GLU A 43 30.15 -2.86 -24.40
CA GLU A 43 31.31 -2.42 -23.62
C GLU A 43 30.91 -1.68 -22.33
N GLY A 44 29.93 -0.77 -22.43
CA GLY A 44 29.45 0.04 -21.29
C GLY A 44 28.55 -0.69 -20.29
N PHE A 45 28.15 -1.93 -20.54
CA PHE A 45 27.28 -2.68 -19.63
C PHE A 45 28.09 -3.43 -18.58
N GLU A 46 27.84 -3.17 -17.29
CA GLU A 46 28.71 -3.64 -16.20
C GLU A 46 28.57 -5.13 -15.84
N PHE A 47 27.52 -5.80 -16.34
CA PHE A 47 27.14 -7.14 -15.91
C PHE A 47 27.34 -8.19 -17.00
N CYS A 48 27.55 -9.44 -16.59
CA CYS A 48 27.60 -10.59 -17.48
C CYS A 48 26.87 -11.78 -16.86
N PHE A 49 26.28 -12.61 -17.71
CA PHE A 49 25.66 -13.85 -17.29
C PHE A 49 26.71 -14.96 -17.23
N SER A 50 26.91 -15.54 -16.04
CA SER A 50 27.94 -16.55 -15.82
C SER A 50 27.37 -17.96 -15.85
N GLU A 51 27.23 -18.55 -17.03
CA GLU A 51 26.79 -19.94 -17.21
C GLU A 51 27.61 -20.94 -16.39
N LYS A 52 28.93 -20.72 -16.24
CA LYS A 52 29.80 -21.56 -15.40
C LYS A 52 29.34 -21.60 -13.93
N LYS A 53 28.90 -20.46 -13.38
CA LYS A 53 28.42 -20.35 -12.01
C LYS A 53 27.02 -20.96 -11.91
N LEU A 54 26.17 -20.67 -12.88
CA LEU A 54 24.82 -21.24 -12.94
C LEU A 54 24.84 -22.77 -13.09
N LYS A 55 25.82 -23.34 -13.81
CA LYS A 55 26.02 -24.80 -13.93
C LYS A 55 26.28 -25.46 -12.58
N LYS A 56 26.99 -24.78 -11.66
CA LYS A 56 27.17 -25.28 -10.29
C LYS A 56 25.81 -25.36 -9.57
N ILE A 57 24.98 -24.32 -9.69
CA ILE A 57 23.64 -24.30 -9.09
C ILE A 57 22.73 -25.35 -9.71
N ASN A 58 22.70 -25.45 -11.05
CA ASN A 58 21.99 -26.49 -11.76
C ASN A 58 22.34 -27.89 -11.23
N ASN A 59 23.62 -28.16 -11.01
CA ASN A 59 24.05 -29.46 -10.48
C ASN A 59 23.70 -29.65 -9.00
N LEU A 60 23.75 -28.60 -8.17
CA LEU A 60 23.29 -28.67 -6.78
C LEU A 60 21.80 -28.96 -6.69
N LEU A 61 20.97 -28.35 -7.55
CA LEU A 61 19.52 -28.59 -7.62
C LEU A 61 19.17 -30.04 -7.95
N LYS A 62 20.06 -30.81 -8.58
CA LYS A 62 19.87 -32.26 -8.80
C LYS A 62 19.96 -33.08 -7.52
N LEU A 63 20.62 -32.55 -6.50
CA LEU A 63 20.85 -33.22 -5.22
C LEU A 63 19.74 -32.93 -4.20
N PHE A 64 18.87 -31.96 -4.50
CA PHE A 64 17.71 -31.65 -3.68
C PHE A 64 16.48 -32.40 -4.17
N ASN A 65 15.67 -32.87 -3.23
CA ASN A 65 14.35 -33.45 -3.49
C ASN A 65 13.27 -32.63 -2.79
N TYR A 66 12.09 -32.52 -3.39
CA TYR A 66 10.93 -31.93 -2.73
C TYR A 66 10.54 -32.73 -1.49
N ALA A 67 10.27 -32.04 -0.39
CA ALA A 67 9.91 -32.70 0.87
C ALA A 67 8.41 -32.97 1.01
N THR A 68 7.57 -32.16 0.36
CA THR A 68 6.11 -32.16 0.50
C THR A 68 5.44 -31.78 -0.83
N GLY A 69 4.11 -31.89 -0.89
CA GLY A 69 3.30 -31.54 -2.06
C GLY A 69 3.20 -32.68 -3.08
N PHE A 70 2.54 -32.42 -4.21
CA PHE A 70 2.29 -33.41 -5.28
C PHE A 70 3.56 -33.99 -5.92
N VAL A 71 4.72 -33.35 -5.69
CA VAL A 71 6.04 -33.77 -6.18
C VAL A 71 6.97 -34.27 -5.07
N ALA A 72 6.45 -34.61 -3.89
CA ALA A 72 7.25 -35.10 -2.77
C ALA A 72 8.17 -36.28 -3.18
N GLY A 73 9.42 -36.22 -2.75
CA GLY A 73 10.47 -37.19 -3.09
C GLY A 73 11.09 -37.01 -4.47
N LYS A 74 10.48 -36.23 -5.38
CA LYS A 74 11.04 -35.98 -6.72
C LYS A 74 12.17 -34.97 -6.67
N GLN A 75 13.11 -35.08 -7.62
CA GLN A 75 14.24 -34.18 -7.76
C GLN A 75 13.78 -32.74 -8.07
N VAL A 76 14.41 -31.74 -7.43
CA VAL A 76 14.05 -30.33 -7.57
C VAL A 76 14.24 -29.83 -9.00
N LEU A 77 15.42 -29.98 -9.60
CA LEU A 77 15.74 -29.39 -10.92
C LEU A 77 14.69 -29.74 -12.01
N GLU A 78 14.30 -31.00 -12.10
CA GLU A 78 13.37 -31.49 -13.12
C GLU A 78 11.93 -31.00 -12.89
N ASN A 79 11.55 -30.73 -11.65
CA ASN A 79 10.19 -30.35 -11.25
C ASN A 79 10.06 -28.86 -10.87
N LEU A 80 11.09 -28.03 -11.12
CA LEU A 80 10.97 -26.57 -11.02
C LEU A 80 10.04 -26.02 -12.10
N GLU A 81 9.14 -25.13 -11.72
CA GLU A 81 8.34 -24.34 -12.64
C GLU A 81 9.15 -23.24 -13.33
N GLY A 82 8.65 -22.74 -14.47
CA GLY A 82 9.35 -21.76 -15.31
C GLY A 82 9.78 -20.50 -14.56
N PHE A 83 8.86 -19.90 -13.78
CA PHE A 83 9.18 -18.71 -12.99
C PHE A 83 10.19 -18.98 -11.88
N GLN A 84 10.15 -20.17 -11.28
CA GLN A 84 11.12 -20.57 -10.24
C GLN A 84 12.51 -20.73 -10.85
N ALA A 85 12.60 -21.30 -12.05
CA ALA A 85 13.84 -21.40 -12.80
C ALA A 85 14.39 -20.02 -13.16
N LEU A 86 13.55 -19.09 -13.65
CA LEU A 86 13.93 -17.70 -13.90
C LEU A 86 14.46 -17.03 -12.63
N PHE A 87 13.72 -17.14 -11.52
CA PHE A 87 14.09 -16.53 -10.24
C PHE A 87 15.48 -17.01 -9.77
N ILE A 88 15.73 -18.32 -9.77
CA ILE A 88 17.03 -18.89 -9.39
C ILE A 88 18.11 -18.50 -10.41
N ALA A 89 17.82 -18.53 -11.72
CA ALA A 89 18.77 -18.17 -12.75
C ALA A 89 19.18 -16.69 -12.67
N ALA A 90 18.25 -15.79 -12.34
CA ALA A 90 18.53 -14.38 -12.14
C ALA A 90 19.52 -14.17 -10.99
N ILE A 91 19.20 -14.69 -9.80
CA ILE A 91 20.03 -14.55 -8.60
C ILE A 91 21.44 -15.12 -8.84
N PHE A 92 21.53 -16.36 -9.31
CA PHE A 92 22.81 -17.06 -9.35
C PHE A 92 23.55 -16.95 -10.70
N GLY A 93 22.93 -16.44 -11.76
CA GLY A 93 23.56 -16.28 -13.07
C GLY A 93 24.27 -14.95 -13.26
N TRP A 94 23.65 -13.83 -12.86
CA TRP A 94 24.16 -12.48 -13.16
C TRP A 94 25.29 -12.03 -12.24
N ARG A 95 26.40 -11.55 -12.82
CA ARG A 95 27.62 -11.11 -12.13
C ARG A 95 28.14 -9.78 -12.65
N TYR A 96 28.98 -9.10 -11.88
CA TYR A 96 29.77 -7.98 -12.39
C TYR A 96 30.88 -8.49 -13.32
N LYS A 97 31.11 -7.83 -14.47
CA LYS A 97 32.21 -8.14 -15.39
C LYS A 97 33.58 -8.00 -14.72
N LYS A 98 33.78 -6.87 -14.02
CA LYS A 98 35.02 -6.54 -13.30
C LYS A 98 35.32 -7.50 -12.14
N ASN A 99 34.28 -8.07 -11.52
CA ASN A 99 34.43 -9.05 -10.45
C ASN A 99 33.34 -10.13 -10.54
N LYS A 100 33.67 -11.24 -11.21
CA LYS A 100 32.76 -12.37 -11.42
C LYS A 100 32.34 -13.12 -10.14
N LYS A 101 32.91 -12.78 -8.98
CA LYS A 101 32.46 -13.29 -7.66
C LYS A 101 31.28 -12.49 -7.11
N LYS A 102 31.04 -11.27 -7.62
CA LYS A 102 30.02 -10.35 -7.14
C LYS A 102 28.72 -10.51 -7.93
N PHE A 103 27.59 -10.65 -7.24
CA PHE A 103 26.26 -10.80 -7.83
C PHE A 103 25.74 -9.44 -8.30
N ARG A 104 24.99 -9.42 -9.42
CA ARG A 104 24.31 -8.20 -9.89
C ARG A 104 23.16 -7.85 -8.94
N TYR A 105 22.19 -8.75 -8.87
CA TYR A 105 20.95 -8.54 -8.12
C TYR A 105 21.21 -8.69 -6.63
N ARG A 106 20.74 -7.70 -5.87
CA ARG A 106 20.92 -7.59 -4.42
C ARG A 106 19.58 -7.44 -3.72
N ASP A 107 18.68 -6.67 -4.32
CA ASP A 107 17.31 -6.53 -3.86
C ASP A 107 16.44 -7.44 -4.72
N ILE A 108 15.85 -8.46 -4.11
CA ILE A 108 15.07 -9.49 -4.78
C ILE A 108 13.65 -9.45 -4.22
N VAL A 109 12.66 -9.23 -5.07
CA VAL A 109 11.26 -9.20 -4.65
C VAL A 109 10.48 -10.33 -5.31
N LEU A 110 9.77 -11.10 -4.50
CA LEU A 110 8.82 -12.11 -4.96
C LEU A 110 7.45 -11.81 -4.32
N PHE A 111 6.66 -11.03 -5.05
CA PHE A 111 5.28 -10.71 -4.68
C PHE A 111 4.37 -11.77 -5.29
N ILE A 112 3.86 -12.69 -4.47
CA ILE A 112 3.14 -13.87 -4.97
C ILE A 112 2.08 -14.36 -3.96
N PRO A 113 0.89 -14.82 -4.41
CA PRO A 113 -0.13 -15.34 -3.51
C PRO A 113 0.29 -16.61 -2.76
N ARG A 114 -0.47 -16.97 -1.73
CA ARG A 114 -0.30 -18.23 -0.99
C ARG A 114 -0.39 -19.43 -1.93
N LYS A 115 0.15 -20.56 -1.49
CA LYS A 115 0.18 -21.85 -2.23
C LYS A 115 1.04 -21.86 -3.51
N ASN A 116 1.77 -20.78 -3.83
CA ASN A 116 2.74 -20.76 -4.94
C ASN A 116 4.19 -21.10 -4.52
N ALA A 117 4.37 -21.91 -3.46
CA ALA A 117 5.67 -22.40 -3.00
C ALA A 117 6.73 -21.31 -2.64
N LYS A 118 6.27 -20.13 -2.21
CA LYS A 118 7.11 -18.99 -1.80
C LYS A 118 8.17 -19.36 -0.74
N SER A 119 7.76 -19.95 0.38
CA SER A 119 8.67 -20.35 1.47
C SER A 119 9.64 -21.45 1.05
N PHE A 120 9.23 -22.34 0.13
CA PHE A 120 10.12 -23.34 -0.47
C PHE A 120 11.23 -22.67 -1.30
N ILE A 121 10.89 -21.73 -2.17
CA ILE A 121 11.88 -21.01 -2.97
C ILE A 121 12.82 -20.21 -2.09
N ALA A 122 12.31 -19.55 -1.05
CA ALA A 122 13.12 -18.85 -0.06
C ALA A 122 14.13 -19.77 0.62
N ALA A 123 13.65 -20.92 1.13
CA ALA A 123 14.49 -21.92 1.76
C ALA A 123 15.56 -22.48 0.81
N LEU A 124 15.18 -22.79 -0.44
CA LEU A 124 16.09 -23.32 -1.45
C LEU A 124 17.19 -22.32 -1.80
N VAL A 125 16.85 -21.03 -1.98
CA VAL A 125 17.84 -19.96 -2.25
C VAL A 125 18.83 -19.84 -1.10
N ILE A 126 18.36 -19.83 0.16
CA ILE A 126 19.26 -19.79 1.32
C ILE A 126 20.18 -21.01 1.35
N LEU A 127 19.66 -22.22 1.15
CA LEU A 127 20.48 -23.44 1.17
C LEU A 127 21.54 -23.45 0.06
N LEU A 128 21.19 -22.99 -1.14
CA LEU A 128 22.14 -22.82 -2.24
C LEU A 128 23.22 -21.79 -1.91
N LEU A 129 22.87 -20.66 -1.28
CA LEU A 129 23.84 -19.67 -0.83
C LEU A 129 24.73 -20.23 0.29
N MET A 130 24.19 -20.95 1.27
CA MET A 130 24.97 -21.61 2.32
C MET A 130 26.03 -22.58 1.76
N LEU A 131 25.75 -23.21 0.62
CA LEU A 131 26.66 -24.13 -0.08
C LEU A 131 27.66 -23.43 -1.02
N THR A 132 27.45 -22.15 -1.36
CA THR A 132 28.19 -21.49 -2.46
C THR A 132 28.84 -20.15 -2.12
N GLU A 133 28.38 -19.46 -1.09
CA GLU A 133 28.96 -18.22 -0.58
C GLU A 133 30.24 -18.46 0.23
N GLN A 134 30.84 -17.37 0.70
CA GLN A 134 32.08 -17.39 1.47
C GLN A 134 31.93 -18.20 2.77
N ASN A 135 33.04 -18.75 3.25
CA ASN A 135 33.03 -19.43 4.53
C ASN A 135 32.62 -18.47 5.66
N PHE A 136 31.94 -19.01 6.68
CA PHE A 136 31.45 -18.26 7.83
C PHE A 136 30.41 -17.18 7.46
N SER A 137 29.62 -17.42 6.42
CA SER A 137 28.51 -16.53 6.05
C SER A 137 27.31 -16.73 6.97
N GLU A 138 26.57 -15.64 7.21
CA GLU A 138 25.41 -15.64 8.09
C GLU A 138 24.12 -15.42 7.30
N PHE A 139 23.09 -16.22 7.60
CA PHE A 139 21.82 -16.21 6.90
C PHE A 139 20.66 -16.05 7.89
N TYR A 140 19.64 -15.28 7.52
CA TYR A 140 18.51 -15.03 8.41
C TYR A 140 17.18 -14.97 7.67
N SER A 141 16.11 -15.23 8.39
CA SER A 141 14.77 -14.74 8.04
C SER A 141 14.31 -13.76 9.10
N ILE A 142 13.54 -12.76 8.69
CA ILE A 142 12.82 -11.86 9.59
C ILE A 142 11.33 -11.91 9.27
N CYS A 143 10.53 -11.96 10.31
CA CYS A 143 9.07 -11.81 10.23
C CYS A 143 8.56 -11.10 11.49
N ILE A 144 7.36 -10.53 11.43
CA ILE A 144 6.69 -9.90 12.58
C ILE A 144 6.32 -10.95 13.62
N ASP A 145 5.80 -12.09 13.15
CA ASP A 145 5.38 -13.18 14.01
C ASP A 145 6.51 -14.22 14.16
N ARG A 146 6.68 -14.72 15.39
CA ARG A 146 7.60 -15.79 15.72
C ARG A 146 7.23 -17.10 15.04
N ASP A 147 5.93 -17.39 14.87
CA ASP A 147 5.47 -18.60 14.22
C ASP A 147 5.67 -18.53 12.71
N LEU A 148 5.47 -17.36 12.09
CA LEU A 148 5.82 -17.15 10.68
C LEU A 148 7.33 -17.26 10.45
N ALA A 149 8.16 -16.81 11.40
CA ALA A 149 9.61 -16.98 11.31
C ALA A 149 10.05 -18.46 11.27
N LYS A 150 9.23 -19.41 11.76
CA LYS A 150 9.50 -20.84 11.68
C LYS A 150 9.30 -21.42 10.29
N GLU A 151 8.41 -20.86 9.46
CA GLU A 151 8.01 -21.48 8.20
C GLU A 151 9.16 -21.61 7.19
N THR A 152 9.94 -20.54 6.99
CA THR A 152 11.14 -20.63 6.13
C THR A 152 12.12 -21.67 6.65
N ARG A 153 12.31 -21.73 7.98
CA ARG A 153 13.23 -22.72 8.56
C ARG A 153 12.72 -24.14 8.42
N LYS A 154 11.44 -24.36 8.68
CA LYS A 154 10.76 -25.65 8.53
C LYS A 154 10.92 -26.15 7.10
N ALA A 155 10.70 -25.29 6.10
CA ALA A 155 10.95 -25.62 4.70
C ALA A 155 12.42 -25.99 4.44
N MET A 156 13.40 -25.28 5.02
CA MET A 156 14.82 -25.65 4.92
C MET A 156 15.11 -27.03 5.54
N ALA A 157 14.62 -27.28 6.75
CA ALA A 157 14.84 -28.54 7.46
C ALA A 157 14.22 -29.72 6.70
N GLN A 158 13.01 -29.52 6.16
CA GLN A 158 12.32 -30.50 5.33
C GLN A 158 13.11 -30.79 4.04
N LEU A 159 13.57 -29.76 3.32
CA LEU A 159 14.42 -29.89 2.13
C LEU A 159 15.71 -30.66 2.42
N ILE A 160 16.39 -30.35 3.53
CA ILE A 160 17.60 -31.07 3.94
C ILE A 160 17.27 -32.54 4.25
N ALA A 161 16.19 -32.80 4.98
CA ALA A 161 15.81 -34.14 5.40
C ALA A 161 15.40 -35.04 4.22
N SER A 162 14.71 -34.50 3.21
CA SER A 162 14.28 -35.22 2.01
C SER A 162 15.40 -35.44 0.98
N SER A 163 16.57 -34.83 1.18
CA SER A 163 17.68 -34.80 0.21
C SER A 163 18.89 -35.57 0.74
N PRO A 164 19.01 -36.89 0.50
CA PRO A 164 20.03 -37.74 1.13
C PRO A 164 21.47 -37.27 0.85
N ASP A 165 21.74 -36.80 -0.37
CA ASP A 165 23.06 -36.32 -0.78
C ASP A 165 23.46 -35.00 -0.12
N ILE A 166 22.47 -34.22 0.33
CA ILE A 166 22.67 -32.94 1.00
C ILE A 166 22.70 -33.10 2.51
N LYS A 167 21.86 -33.98 3.07
CA LYS A 167 21.62 -34.14 4.52
C LYS A 167 22.90 -34.20 5.36
N LYS A 168 23.89 -34.99 4.91
CA LYS A 168 25.18 -35.18 5.61
C LYS A 168 26.05 -33.92 5.72
N HIS A 169 25.75 -32.89 4.94
CA HIS A 169 26.50 -31.62 4.90
C HIS A 169 25.87 -30.54 5.78
N PHE A 170 24.78 -30.85 6.47
CA PHE A 170 24.08 -29.91 7.33
C PHE A 170 23.87 -30.46 8.74
N PHE A 171 24.03 -29.58 9.72
CA PHE A 171 23.51 -29.79 11.06
C PHE A 171 22.21 -29.02 11.20
N VAL A 172 21.14 -29.68 11.63
CA VAL A 172 19.82 -29.08 11.86
C VAL A 172 19.47 -29.29 13.33
N SER A 173 19.32 -28.19 14.08
CA SER A 173 18.88 -28.26 15.48
C SER A 173 17.43 -28.74 15.60
N ASP A 174 17.13 -29.56 16.62
CA ASP A 174 15.78 -30.09 16.88
C ASP A 174 14.75 -29.00 17.27
N SER A 175 15.21 -27.89 17.85
CA SER A 175 14.33 -26.75 18.14
C SER A 175 13.76 -26.19 16.85
N GLU A 176 12.49 -25.76 16.81
CA GLU A 176 11.87 -25.11 15.63
C GLU A 176 12.48 -23.74 15.28
N ILE A 177 13.18 -23.09 16.22
CA ILE A 177 13.83 -21.77 16.05
C ILE A 177 15.36 -21.76 16.27
N GLY A 178 15.94 -22.91 16.61
CA GLY A 178 17.38 -23.17 16.56
C GLY A 178 18.09 -22.93 15.20
N ILE A 179 19.37 -23.27 15.21
CA ILE A 179 20.30 -22.99 14.11
C ILE A 179 20.31 -24.11 13.06
N ILE A 180 20.56 -23.77 11.81
CA ILE A 180 20.98 -24.70 10.75
C ILE A 180 22.41 -24.33 10.36
N LYS A 181 23.34 -25.29 10.34
CA LYS A 181 24.74 -25.03 9.96
C LYS A 181 25.09 -25.82 8.70
N CYS A 182 25.77 -25.18 7.75
CA CYS A 182 26.41 -25.86 6.63
C CYS A 182 27.83 -26.24 7.02
N LEU A 183 28.13 -27.52 7.03
CA LEU A 183 29.43 -28.06 7.45
C LEU A 183 30.53 -27.86 6.39
N ILE A 184 30.16 -27.60 5.13
CA ILE A 184 31.12 -27.33 4.05
C ILE A 184 31.73 -25.93 4.18
N THR A 185 30.90 -24.92 4.44
CA THR A 185 31.32 -23.51 4.47
C THR A 185 31.44 -22.95 5.88
N ASN A 186 31.08 -23.72 6.92
CA ASN A 186 30.93 -23.23 8.30
C ASN A 186 29.95 -22.05 8.42
N SER A 187 29.02 -21.94 7.47
CA SER A 187 27.96 -20.92 7.46
C SER A 187 26.77 -21.37 8.28
N TYR A 188 25.91 -20.43 8.68
CA TYR A 188 24.72 -20.76 9.46
C TYR A 188 23.50 -19.92 9.12
N TYR A 189 22.33 -20.49 9.39
CA TYR A 189 21.02 -19.84 9.29
C TYR A 189 20.32 -19.80 10.65
N VAL A 190 19.69 -18.66 10.98
CA VAL A 190 18.84 -18.48 12.17
C VAL A 190 17.57 -17.69 11.82
N PRO A 191 16.37 -18.18 12.15
CA PRO A 191 15.15 -17.39 12.06
C PRO A 191 15.09 -16.34 13.18
N ARG A 192 14.71 -15.11 12.87
CA ARG A 192 14.65 -13.99 13.81
C ARG A 192 13.27 -13.36 13.82
N THR A 193 12.84 -12.91 15.00
CA THR A 193 11.68 -12.02 15.13
C THR A 193 12.12 -10.57 14.99
N ALA A 194 11.23 -9.74 14.45
CA ALA A 194 11.43 -8.33 14.14
C ALA A 194 11.56 -7.41 15.40
N LYS A 195 12.51 -7.68 16.30
CA LYS A 195 12.86 -6.80 17.43
C LYS A 195 14.21 -6.09 17.16
N ALA A 196 14.15 -4.81 16.78
CA ALA A 196 15.27 -4.00 16.32
C ALA A 196 16.50 -3.99 17.26
N ASN A 197 16.30 -4.00 18.59
CA ASN A 197 17.39 -3.90 19.58
C ASN A 197 18.34 -5.11 19.65
N LYS A 198 18.14 -6.18 18.87
CA LYS A 198 19.04 -7.35 18.81
C LYS A 198 19.84 -7.50 17.50
N ASN A 199 19.73 -6.56 16.57
CA ASN A 199 20.31 -6.70 15.22
C ASN A 199 21.56 -5.83 14.93
N ASN A 200 22.10 -5.11 15.92
CA ASN A 200 23.22 -4.17 15.72
C ASN A 200 24.61 -4.84 15.56
N SER A 201 24.70 -6.17 15.50
CA SER A 201 25.99 -6.88 15.49
C SER A 201 26.02 -8.10 14.56
N ILE A 202 25.04 -8.23 13.65
CA ILE A 202 24.97 -9.34 12.70
C ILE A 202 25.44 -8.89 11.32
N ARG A 203 26.05 -9.81 10.56
CA ARG A 203 26.60 -9.54 9.23
C ARG A 203 25.95 -10.45 8.17
N PRO A 204 24.67 -10.22 7.82
CA PRO A 204 23.92 -11.05 6.89
C PRO A 204 24.56 -11.09 5.49
N ALA A 205 24.96 -12.28 5.05
CA ALA A 205 25.23 -12.54 3.64
C ALA A 205 23.92 -12.45 2.84
N CYS A 206 22.86 -13.10 3.35
CA CYS A 206 21.52 -12.96 2.83
C CYS A 206 20.50 -12.97 3.96
N PHE A 207 19.46 -12.15 3.84
CA PHE A 207 18.28 -12.27 4.69
C PHE A 207 16.98 -12.26 3.88
N VAL A 208 15.99 -12.97 4.39
CA VAL A 208 14.65 -13.01 3.84
C VAL A 208 13.72 -12.24 4.76
N ALA A 209 13.12 -11.16 4.27
CA ALA A 209 11.98 -10.54 4.90
C ALA A 209 10.71 -11.22 4.37
N ASP A 210 10.11 -12.10 5.18
CA ASP A 210 8.92 -12.86 4.78
C ASP A 210 7.65 -12.21 5.35
N GLU A 211 6.60 -12.23 4.54
CA GLU A 211 5.31 -11.57 4.77
C GLU A 211 5.47 -10.06 5.02
N VAL A 212 6.26 -9.39 4.18
CA VAL A 212 6.49 -7.93 4.22
C VAL A 212 5.20 -7.13 4.16
N GLY A 213 4.16 -7.67 3.53
CA GLY A 213 2.82 -7.10 3.48
C GLY A 213 2.19 -6.86 4.86
N ALA A 214 2.63 -7.56 5.91
CA ALA A 214 2.20 -7.31 7.27
C ALA A 214 3.01 -6.21 7.99
N PHE A 215 4.16 -5.78 7.43
CA PHE A 215 5.06 -4.83 8.09
C PHE A 215 4.52 -3.40 7.95
N THR A 216 4.44 -2.69 9.07
CA THR A 216 4.02 -1.28 9.12
C THR A 216 5.20 -0.31 9.29
N THR A 217 6.41 -0.83 9.49
CA THR A 217 7.65 -0.04 9.61
C THR A 217 8.83 -0.74 8.93
N ASN A 218 9.76 0.04 8.36
CA ASN A 218 10.92 -0.47 7.63
C ASN A 218 12.15 -0.71 8.55
N ASP A 219 12.06 -0.38 9.84
CA ASP A 219 13.21 -0.34 10.76
C ASP A 219 14.00 -1.64 10.82
N ASN A 220 13.30 -2.78 10.86
CA ASN A 220 13.96 -4.10 10.95
C ASN A 220 14.67 -4.47 9.64
N ILE A 221 14.07 -4.20 8.49
CA ILE A 221 14.70 -4.44 7.19
C ILE A 221 15.92 -3.52 7.04
N GLN A 222 15.79 -2.25 7.43
CA GLN A 222 16.91 -1.28 7.41
C GLN A 222 18.05 -1.69 8.35
N ALA A 223 17.75 -2.22 9.54
CA ALA A 223 18.75 -2.76 10.44
C ALA A 223 19.51 -3.94 9.81
N MET A 224 18.81 -4.87 9.15
CA MET A 224 19.42 -5.98 8.42
C MET A 224 20.29 -5.47 7.27
N ARG A 225 19.77 -4.56 6.43
CA ARG A 225 20.52 -3.91 5.33
C ARG A 225 21.81 -3.27 5.82
N LYS A 226 21.76 -2.51 6.92
CA LYS A 226 22.95 -1.88 7.54
C LYS A 226 23.97 -2.92 8.02
N GLY A 227 23.52 -4.06 8.55
CA GLY A 227 24.39 -5.17 8.92
C GLY A 227 25.15 -5.79 7.75
N GLN A 228 24.68 -5.63 6.51
CA GLN A 228 25.33 -6.18 5.33
C GLN A 228 26.53 -5.35 4.84
N LEU A 229 26.90 -4.26 5.54
CA LEU A 229 28.11 -3.52 5.23
C LEU A 229 29.35 -4.45 5.26
N SER A 230 30.22 -4.31 4.27
CA SER A 230 31.41 -5.16 4.06
C SER A 230 31.13 -6.63 3.70
N VAL A 231 29.89 -6.99 3.34
CA VAL A 231 29.56 -8.29 2.75
C VAL A 231 29.78 -8.24 1.24
N LEU A 232 30.38 -9.29 0.66
CA LEU A 232 30.68 -9.35 -0.78
C LEU A 232 29.40 -9.35 -1.65
N ASN A 233 28.44 -10.20 -1.28
CA ASN A 233 27.15 -10.39 -1.96
C ASN A 233 26.01 -10.13 -0.95
N PRO A 234 25.72 -8.85 -0.61
CA PRO A 234 24.67 -8.53 0.34
C PRO A 234 23.32 -8.69 -0.37
N ILE A 235 22.64 -9.80 -0.11
CA ILE A 235 21.36 -10.12 -0.72
C ILE A 235 20.24 -9.86 0.30
N GLN A 236 19.21 -9.16 -0.14
CA GLN A 236 17.92 -9.06 0.51
C GLN A 236 16.89 -9.71 -0.38
N MET A 237 16.04 -10.55 0.22
CA MET A 237 14.88 -11.09 -0.46
C MET A 237 13.61 -10.72 0.30
N GLN A 238 12.70 -10.01 -0.34
CA GLN A 238 11.37 -9.71 0.16
C GLN A 238 10.39 -10.69 -0.46
N THR A 239 9.72 -11.47 0.39
CA THR A 239 8.68 -12.40 -0.02
C THR A 239 7.39 -12.01 0.66
N THR A 240 6.30 -11.85 -0.10
CA THR A 240 5.03 -11.49 0.54
C THR A 240 3.82 -11.96 -0.24
N THR A 241 2.75 -12.17 0.51
CA THR A 241 1.39 -12.17 0.00
C THR A 241 0.67 -10.91 0.50
N ALA A 242 -0.37 -10.46 -0.17
CA ALA A 242 -1.14 -9.29 0.22
C ALA A 242 -1.89 -9.53 1.54
N TYR A 243 -2.16 -8.43 2.23
CA TYR A 243 -2.90 -8.38 3.48
C TYR A 243 -3.94 -7.26 3.38
N ALA A 244 -5.00 -7.35 4.19
CA ALA A 244 -5.90 -6.23 4.45
C ALA A 244 -5.22 -5.28 5.45
N GLU A 245 -4.14 -4.63 5.02
CA GLU A 245 -3.35 -3.73 5.84
C GLU A 245 -3.01 -2.47 5.02
N SER A 246 -3.70 -1.38 5.32
CA SER A 246 -3.57 -0.08 4.65
C SER A 246 -2.26 0.63 4.99
N ASP A 247 -1.62 0.26 6.11
CA ASP A 247 -0.35 0.84 6.55
C ASP A 247 0.87 0.00 6.16
N SER A 248 0.69 -0.97 5.26
CA SER A 248 1.76 -1.85 4.80
C SER A 248 2.87 -1.08 4.07
N ILE A 249 4.12 -1.25 4.51
CA ILE A 249 5.30 -0.69 3.81
C ILE A 249 5.47 -1.30 2.41
N MET A 250 4.83 -2.44 2.14
CA MET A 250 4.94 -3.10 0.85
C MET A 250 4.31 -2.28 -0.27
N LEU A 251 3.32 -1.42 0.02
CA LEU A 251 2.72 -0.56 -0.99
C LEU A 251 3.76 0.39 -1.60
N GLU A 252 4.59 1.01 -0.77
CA GLU A 252 5.70 1.88 -1.19
C GLU A 252 6.77 1.09 -1.96
N GLU A 253 7.13 -0.11 -1.47
CA GLU A 253 8.10 -0.97 -2.16
C GLU A 253 7.59 -1.42 -3.55
N LEU A 254 6.29 -1.72 -3.70
CA LEU A 254 5.69 -2.03 -5.00
C LEU A 254 5.66 -0.83 -5.95
N GLU A 255 5.43 0.38 -5.43
CA GLU A 255 5.53 1.60 -6.23
C GLU A 255 6.96 1.82 -6.75
N TYR A 256 7.96 1.60 -5.90
CA TYR A 256 9.37 1.66 -6.29
C TYR A 256 9.71 0.59 -7.34
N ASP A 257 9.32 -0.67 -7.12
CA ASP A 257 9.55 -1.78 -8.06
C ASP A 257 8.96 -1.46 -9.44
N ARG A 258 7.72 -0.97 -9.48
CA ARG A 258 7.07 -0.54 -10.72
C ARG A 258 7.78 0.65 -11.38
N ALA A 259 8.25 1.61 -10.59
CA ALA A 259 9.02 2.74 -11.14
C ALA A 259 10.34 2.28 -11.78
N VAL A 260 10.98 1.24 -11.23
CA VAL A 260 12.18 0.64 -11.82
C VAL A 260 11.84 -0.14 -13.10
N LEU A 261 10.81 -0.99 -13.07
CA LEU A 261 10.39 -1.77 -14.25
C LEU A 261 9.93 -0.88 -15.41
N ASN A 262 9.27 0.24 -15.12
CA ASN A 262 8.87 1.25 -16.12
C ASN A 262 10.02 2.17 -16.58
N GLY A 263 11.23 2.00 -16.03
CA GLY A 263 12.41 2.79 -16.40
C GLY A 263 12.41 4.23 -15.89
N VAL A 264 11.48 4.59 -14.98
CA VAL A 264 11.44 5.90 -14.31
C VAL A 264 12.60 6.04 -13.33
N VAL A 265 12.94 4.94 -12.64
CA VAL A 265 14.04 4.86 -11.68
C VAL A 265 15.10 3.88 -12.20
N ALA A 266 16.36 4.28 -12.21
CA ALA A 266 17.46 3.41 -12.60
C ALA A 266 18.02 2.63 -11.41
N ASP A 267 17.58 1.37 -11.25
CA ASP A 267 18.17 0.44 -10.28
C ASP A 267 18.53 -0.91 -10.92
N PRO A 268 19.78 -1.09 -11.40
CA PRO A 268 20.18 -2.32 -12.06
C PRO A 268 20.40 -3.49 -11.09
N LYS A 269 20.22 -3.30 -9.77
CA LYS A 269 20.44 -4.31 -8.73
C LYS A 269 19.12 -4.92 -8.22
N LEU A 270 17.98 -4.36 -8.59
CA LEU A 270 16.67 -4.91 -8.31
C LEU A 270 16.33 -6.05 -9.29
N PHE A 271 15.74 -7.12 -8.78
CA PHE A 271 15.04 -8.13 -9.58
C PHE A 271 13.72 -8.46 -8.90
N CYS A 272 12.60 -8.26 -9.58
CA CYS A 272 11.29 -8.47 -9.01
C CYS A 272 10.37 -9.31 -9.91
N LEU A 273 9.61 -10.22 -9.31
CA LEU A 273 8.50 -10.91 -9.97
C LEU A 273 7.22 -10.60 -9.20
N LEU A 274 6.29 -9.90 -9.85
CA LEU A 274 5.09 -9.37 -9.23
C LEU A 274 3.83 -10.06 -9.76
N TYR A 275 3.38 -11.12 -9.10
CA TYR A 275 2.18 -11.87 -9.47
C TYR A 275 0.96 -11.42 -8.67
N TYR A 276 -0.04 -10.91 -9.38
CA TYR A 276 -1.33 -10.49 -8.83
C TYR A 276 -2.37 -10.42 -9.97
N CYS A 277 -3.61 -10.13 -9.64
CA CYS A 277 -4.59 -9.67 -10.62
C CYS A 277 -5.37 -8.47 -10.06
N THR A 278 -6.15 -7.81 -10.91
CA THR A 278 -7.08 -6.77 -10.47
C THR A 278 -8.29 -7.36 -9.75
N LYS A 279 -9.02 -6.53 -8.99
CA LYS A 279 -10.23 -6.96 -8.28
C LYS A 279 -11.30 -7.47 -9.25
N GLU A 280 -11.36 -6.89 -10.44
CA GLU A 280 -12.26 -7.31 -11.52
C GLU A 280 -11.80 -8.67 -12.11
N GLU A 281 -10.50 -8.84 -12.36
CA GLU A 281 -9.94 -10.08 -12.89
C GLU A 281 -10.04 -11.26 -11.92
N ALA A 282 -10.05 -11.03 -10.60
CA ALA A 282 -10.14 -12.08 -9.57
C ALA A 282 -11.36 -13.00 -9.75
N TRP A 283 -12.40 -12.51 -10.41
CA TRP A 283 -13.62 -13.27 -10.69
C TRP A 283 -13.54 -14.12 -11.96
N THR A 284 -12.37 -14.17 -12.60
CA THR A 284 -12.13 -14.85 -13.89
C THR A 284 -11.00 -15.86 -13.80
N ASP A 285 -11.00 -16.88 -14.67
CA ASP A 285 -9.90 -17.86 -14.74
C ASP A 285 -8.61 -17.22 -15.30
N ARG A 286 -8.72 -16.20 -16.14
CA ARG A 286 -7.55 -15.42 -16.57
C ARG A 286 -6.85 -14.79 -15.37
N GLY A 287 -7.60 -14.17 -14.45
CA GLY A 287 -7.04 -13.60 -13.22
C GLY A 287 -6.41 -14.65 -12.30
N LEU A 288 -7.01 -15.84 -12.21
CA LEU A 288 -6.46 -16.99 -11.47
C LEU A 288 -5.07 -17.37 -12.01
N TYR A 289 -4.96 -17.59 -13.32
CA TYR A 289 -3.68 -17.91 -13.95
C TYR A 289 -2.69 -16.75 -13.87
N LYS A 290 -3.14 -15.49 -14.04
CA LYS A 290 -2.28 -14.30 -13.94
C LYS A 290 -1.58 -14.20 -12.58
N ALA A 291 -2.30 -14.48 -11.50
CA ALA A 291 -1.79 -14.37 -10.13
C ALA A 291 -1.00 -15.60 -9.63
N ASN A 292 -1.24 -16.80 -10.18
CA ASN A 292 -0.74 -18.06 -9.59
C ASN A 292 0.17 -18.86 -10.55
N PRO A 293 1.46 -18.54 -10.66
CA PRO A 293 2.36 -19.13 -11.67
C PRO A 293 2.85 -20.55 -11.36
N LEU A 294 2.42 -21.20 -10.27
CA LEU A 294 2.81 -22.59 -9.97
C LEU A 294 2.07 -23.64 -10.82
N ARG A 295 0.96 -23.28 -11.48
CA ARG A 295 0.25 -24.14 -12.45
C ARG A 295 -0.17 -25.51 -11.92
N VAL A 296 -0.60 -25.58 -10.65
CA VAL A 296 -1.13 -26.82 -10.04
C VAL A 296 -2.65 -26.84 -10.16
N GLU A 297 -3.20 -27.76 -10.94
CA GLU A 297 -4.63 -27.78 -11.26
C GLU A 297 -5.50 -28.04 -10.02
N GLU A 298 -5.08 -28.92 -9.11
CA GLU A 298 -5.80 -29.19 -7.87
C GLU A 298 -5.93 -27.92 -7.00
N ASN A 299 -4.89 -27.08 -6.97
CA ASN A 299 -4.98 -25.79 -6.28
C ASN A 299 -5.97 -24.85 -6.99
N TYR A 300 -6.03 -24.88 -8.32
CA TYR A 300 -6.99 -24.07 -9.08
C TYR A 300 -8.42 -24.52 -8.85
N GLU A 301 -8.69 -25.82 -8.76
CA GLU A 301 -10.00 -26.34 -8.41
C GLU A 301 -10.46 -25.84 -7.02
N GLU A 302 -9.58 -25.88 -6.01
CA GLU A 302 -9.88 -25.32 -4.69
C GLU A 302 -10.15 -23.81 -4.75
N ILE A 303 -9.30 -23.04 -5.45
CA ILE A 303 -9.48 -21.59 -5.58
C ILE A 303 -10.77 -21.24 -6.35
N ARG A 304 -11.13 -22.00 -7.39
CA ARG A 304 -12.40 -21.83 -8.11
C ARG A 304 -13.58 -22.10 -7.17
N ALA A 305 -13.52 -23.15 -6.35
CA ALA A 305 -14.56 -23.46 -5.38
C ALA A 305 -14.71 -22.36 -4.32
N ASP A 306 -13.61 -21.84 -3.78
CA ASP A 306 -13.63 -20.75 -2.79
C ASP A 306 -14.10 -19.44 -3.42
N ARG A 307 -13.78 -19.19 -4.69
CA ARG A 307 -14.31 -18.06 -5.47
C ARG A 307 -15.83 -18.11 -5.59
N GLU A 308 -16.44 -19.28 -5.85
CA GLU A 308 -17.90 -19.41 -5.90
C GLU A 308 -18.56 -19.17 -4.53
N LYS A 309 -17.93 -19.60 -3.43
CA LYS A 309 -18.42 -19.29 -2.08
C LYS A 309 -18.33 -17.79 -1.78
N ALA A 310 -17.21 -17.15 -2.13
CA ALA A 310 -16.97 -15.73 -1.88
C ALA A 310 -17.88 -14.79 -2.69
N LYS A 311 -18.43 -15.25 -3.84
CA LYS A 311 -19.49 -14.54 -4.56
C LYS A 311 -20.77 -14.38 -3.73
N ILE A 312 -21.06 -15.36 -2.87
CA ILE A 312 -22.24 -15.39 -2.01
C ILE A 312 -21.90 -14.76 -0.64
N LYS A 313 -20.74 -15.09 -0.09
CA LYS A 313 -20.30 -14.67 1.25
C LYS A 313 -19.24 -13.57 1.18
N THR A 314 -19.67 -12.32 1.34
CA THR A 314 -18.77 -11.15 1.34
C THR A 314 -17.67 -11.24 2.41
N SER A 315 -17.89 -11.96 3.51
CA SER A 315 -16.87 -12.18 4.55
C SER A 315 -15.68 -13.03 4.07
N GLU A 316 -15.87 -13.89 3.06
CA GLU A 316 -14.81 -14.76 2.52
C GLU A 316 -14.03 -14.07 1.37
N GLN A 317 -14.50 -12.91 0.88
CA GLN A 317 -13.85 -12.18 -0.21
C GLN A 317 -12.48 -11.63 0.19
N GLU A 318 -12.33 -11.18 1.44
CA GLU A 318 -11.06 -10.61 1.91
C GLU A 318 -9.94 -11.65 1.84
N GLU A 319 -10.20 -12.84 2.36
CA GLU A 319 -9.25 -13.95 2.33
C GLU A 319 -8.93 -14.37 0.89
N LEU A 320 -9.95 -14.51 0.04
CA LEU A 320 -9.76 -14.87 -1.36
C LEU A 320 -8.89 -13.84 -2.11
N LEU A 321 -9.29 -12.55 -2.07
CA LEU A 321 -8.63 -11.49 -2.82
C LEU A 321 -7.19 -11.27 -2.35
N THR A 322 -6.95 -11.29 -1.04
CA THR A 322 -5.60 -11.10 -0.48
C THR A 322 -4.73 -12.35 -0.64
N LYS A 323 -5.23 -13.54 -0.29
CA LYS A 323 -4.40 -14.74 -0.18
C LYS A 323 -4.27 -15.54 -1.47
N ASN A 324 -5.27 -15.54 -2.34
CA ASN A 324 -5.24 -16.30 -3.60
C ASN A 324 -4.95 -15.43 -4.82
N PHE A 325 -5.24 -14.13 -4.76
CA PHE A 325 -5.04 -13.19 -5.88
C PHE A 325 -4.02 -12.09 -5.60
N ASN A 326 -3.49 -12.02 -4.37
CA ASN A 326 -2.44 -11.09 -3.97
C ASN A 326 -2.83 -9.60 -4.16
N ILE A 327 -4.11 -9.28 -3.90
CA ILE A 327 -4.66 -7.93 -3.98
C ILE A 327 -4.57 -7.29 -2.59
N PHE A 328 -3.88 -6.16 -2.46
CA PHE A 328 -3.97 -5.35 -1.26
C PHE A 328 -5.36 -4.75 -1.17
N LEU A 329 -6.06 -5.07 -0.09
CA LEU A 329 -7.32 -4.42 0.24
C LEU A 329 -6.98 -3.29 1.21
N GLU A 330 -7.51 -2.10 0.94
CA GLU A 330 -7.53 -1.07 1.97
C GLU A 330 -8.37 -1.61 3.13
N THR A 331 -7.84 -1.51 4.35
CA THR A 331 -8.30 -2.20 5.57
C THR A 331 -9.80 -2.14 5.80
N ASN A 332 -10.51 -1.13 5.27
CA ASN A 332 -11.96 -1.08 5.28
C ASN A 332 -12.56 -0.29 4.09
N GLU A 333 -12.54 -0.84 2.88
CA GLU A 333 -13.44 -0.35 1.80
C GLU A 333 -14.92 -0.31 2.24
N LYS A 334 -15.32 -1.10 3.25
CA LYS A 334 -16.69 -1.14 3.78
C LYS A 334 -17.11 0.13 4.52
N ASN A 335 -16.17 0.88 5.11
CA ASN A 335 -16.48 2.05 5.94
C ASN A 335 -16.15 3.37 5.26
N LYS A 336 -15.67 3.37 4.01
CA LYS A 336 -15.45 4.61 3.26
C LYS A 336 -16.74 5.42 3.20
N TYR A 337 -16.61 6.73 3.35
CA TYR A 337 -17.73 7.64 3.29
C TYR A 337 -18.41 7.59 1.91
N LEU A 338 -17.63 7.66 0.83
CA LEU A 338 -18.14 7.50 -0.53
C LEU A 338 -17.08 6.97 -1.50
N ASP A 339 -17.52 6.47 -2.66
CA ASP A 339 -16.62 6.15 -3.76
C ASP A 339 -16.12 7.44 -4.43
N ILE A 340 -14.82 7.69 -4.31
CA ILE A 340 -14.16 8.87 -4.85
C ILE A 340 -14.38 9.05 -6.37
N LYS A 341 -14.65 7.96 -7.11
CA LYS A 341 -14.98 8.05 -8.55
C LYS A 341 -16.28 8.79 -8.81
N HIS A 342 -17.23 8.75 -7.88
CA HIS A 342 -18.50 9.49 -7.99
C HIS A 342 -18.29 10.96 -7.66
N TRP A 343 -17.47 11.27 -6.65
CA TRP A 343 -17.06 12.63 -6.32
C TRP A 343 -16.34 13.32 -7.50
N LYS A 344 -15.29 12.69 -8.03
CA LYS A 344 -14.44 13.29 -9.07
C LYS A 344 -15.13 13.55 -10.41
N LYS A 345 -16.30 12.94 -10.67
CA LYS A 345 -17.08 13.19 -11.89
C LYS A 345 -17.68 14.60 -11.96
N TRP A 346 -17.83 15.26 -10.81
CA TRP A 346 -18.58 16.51 -10.68
C TRP A 346 -17.68 17.70 -10.36
N VAL A 347 -16.43 17.62 -10.81
CA VAL A 347 -15.44 18.70 -10.66
C VAL A 347 -15.75 19.85 -11.60
N ILE A 348 -15.62 21.08 -11.10
CA ILE A 348 -15.72 22.32 -11.88
C ILE A 348 -14.47 23.17 -11.74
N THR A 349 -14.34 24.16 -12.62
CA THR A 349 -13.25 25.14 -12.56
C THR A 349 -13.54 26.23 -11.52
N GLU A 350 -12.49 26.90 -11.06
CA GLU A 350 -12.63 28.04 -10.13
C GLU A 350 -13.39 29.20 -10.80
N GLU A 351 -13.16 29.43 -12.09
CA GLU A 351 -13.86 30.45 -12.88
C GLU A 351 -15.36 30.17 -12.98
N GLU A 352 -15.75 28.91 -13.18
CA GLU A 352 -17.16 28.50 -13.20
C GLU A 352 -17.83 28.71 -11.84
N PHE A 353 -17.12 28.37 -10.75
CA PHE A 353 -17.62 28.61 -9.40
C PHE A 353 -17.82 30.11 -9.11
N LYS A 354 -16.83 30.96 -9.46
CA LYS A 354 -16.91 32.42 -9.33
C LYS A 354 -18.09 33.03 -10.10
N GLN A 355 -18.44 32.47 -11.26
CA GLN A 355 -19.61 32.91 -12.02
C GLN A 355 -20.93 32.52 -11.34
N ARG A 356 -21.01 31.31 -10.78
CA ARG A 356 -22.23 30.76 -10.17
C ARG A 356 -22.55 31.35 -8.80
N ILE A 357 -21.52 31.66 -8.01
CA ILE A 357 -21.65 32.17 -6.64
C ILE A 357 -22.03 33.66 -6.57
N LYS A 358 -21.79 34.42 -7.65
CA LYS A 358 -22.02 35.86 -7.69
C LYS A 358 -23.49 36.20 -7.39
N GLY A 359 -23.70 37.06 -6.39
CA GLY A 359 -25.01 37.49 -5.92
C GLY A 359 -25.80 36.41 -5.16
N LYS A 360 -25.16 35.30 -4.77
CA LYS A 360 -25.78 34.25 -3.96
C LYS A 360 -25.54 34.49 -2.46
N LYS A 361 -26.46 33.96 -1.66
CA LYS A 361 -26.27 33.75 -0.23
C LYS A 361 -25.55 32.43 -0.01
N VAL A 362 -24.46 32.45 0.75
CA VAL A 362 -23.58 31.30 0.96
C VAL A 362 -23.59 30.87 2.42
N LYS A 363 -23.39 29.57 2.66
CA LYS A 363 -23.17 29.01 3.99
C LYS A 363 -21.69 28.67 4.13
N VAL A 364 -21.11 29.04 5.25
CA VAL A 364 -19.67 28.87 5.51
C VAL A 364 -19.49 27.89 6.66
N GLY A 365 -18.74 26.82 6.45
CA GLY A 365 -18.35 25.89 7.51
C GLY A 365 -16.92 26.14 7.96
N VAL A 366 -16.65 26.04 9.26
CA VAL A 366 -15.32 26.29 9.83
C VAL A 366 -14.97 25.18 10.81
N ASP A 367 -13.77 24.60 10.66
CA ASP A 367 -13.20 23.60 11.58
C ASP A 367 -11.79 24.05 11.95
N LEU A 368 -11.59 24.31 13.24
CA LEU A 368 -10.37 24.95 13.74
C LEU A 368 -9.50 23.95 14.48
N SER A 369 -8.20 24.00 14.17
CA SER A 369 -7.17 23.17 14.77
C SER A 369 -6.03 24.04 15.31
N VAL A 370 -5.37 23.59 16.38
CA VAL A 370 -4.26 24.35 16.98
C VAL A 370 -2.93 24.03 16.31
N THR A 371 -2.65 22.75 16.00
CA THR A 371 -1.31 22.31 15.58
C THR A 371 -1.30 21.25 14.46
N THR A 372 -1.85 20.05 14.69
CA THR A 372 -1.58 18.88 13.82
C THR A 372 -2.60 18.64 12.72
N ASP A 373 -3.87 18.92 12.99
CA ASP A 373 -4.95 18.81 11.99
C ASP A 373 -4.96 20.02 11.06
N LEU A 374 -5.65 19.93 9.92
CA LEU A 374 -5.86 21.12 9.09
C LEU A 374 -6.94 21.97 9.74
N THR A 375 -6.70 23.28 9.84
CA THR A 375 -7.82 24.21 9.98
C THR A 375 -8.42 24.38 8.59
N ALA A 376 -9.74 24.39 8.47
CA ALA A 376 -10.40 24.47 7.18
C ALA A 376 -11.58 25.44 7.19
N VAL A 377 -11.85 26.01 6.01
CA VAL A 377 -13.04 26.80 5.72
C VAL A 377 -13.71 26.23 4.48
N GLY A 378 -15.00 25.94 4.55
CA GLY A 378 -15.83 25.46 3.44
C GLY A 378 -16.87 26.50 3.07
N ILE A 379 -17.17 26.62 1.77
CA ILE A 379 -18.20 27.53 1.25
C ILE A 379 -19.17 26.68 0.43
N GLU A 380 -20.47 26.76 0.73
CA GLU A 380 -21.52 26.06 0.00
C GLU A 380 -22.71 26.97 -0.33
N PHE A 381 -23.29 26.79 -1.50
CA PHE A 381 -24.55 27.46 -1.89
C PHE A 381 -25.33 26.60 -2.87
N GLU A 382 -26.64 26.83 -2.95
CA GLU A 382 -27.51 26.20 -3.93
C GLU A 382 -27.81 27.13 -5.11
N ASP A 383 -27.70 26.60 -6.32
CA ASP A 383 -28.14 27.23 -7.56
C ASP A 383 -28.83 26.19 -8.44
N GLU A 384 -30.10 26.45 -8.78
CA GLU A 384 -30.92 25.59 -9.66
C GLU A 384 -31.01 24.11 -9.21
N GLY A 385 -31.09 23.85 -7.90
CA GLY A 385 -31.16 22.49 -7.35
C GLY A 385 -29.82 21.73 -7.31
N ILE A 386 -28.72 22.43 -7.60
CA ILE A 386 -27.34 21.93 -7.49
C ILE A 386 -26.63 22.71 -6.39
N ILE A 387 -25.97 21.99 -5.50
CA ILE A 387 -25.11 22.57 -4.47
C ILE A 387 -23.69 22.67 -5.04
N TYR A 388 -23.14 23.87 -4.95
CA TYR A 388 -21.77 24.17 -5.34
C TYR A 388 -20.92 24.35 -4.09
N CYS A 389 -19.75 23.73 -4.04
CA CYS A 389 -18.87 23.78 -2.88
C CYS A 389 -17.40 24.06 -3.21
N ASN A 390 -16.73 24.73 -2.28
CA ASN A 390 -15.28 24.89 -2.25
C ASN A 390 -14.78 24.72 -0.81
N SER A 391 -13.54 24.28 -0.63
CA SER A 391 -12.91 24.19 0.68
C SER A 391 -11.43 24.56 0.62
N HIS A 392 -10.96 25.25 1.65
CA HIS A 392 -9.59 25.76 1.75
C HIS A 392 -8.98 25.41 3.12
N GLY A 393 -7.71 25.03 3.12
CA GLY A 393 -6.98 24.63 4.34
C GLY A 393 -6.01 25.71 4.87
N PHE A 394 -5.69 25.65 6.15
CA PHE A 394 -4.70 26.52 6.81
C PHE A 394 -3.77 25.68 7.69
N LEU A 395 -2.48 25.96 7.62
CA LEU A 395 -1.48 25.26 8.42
C LEU A 395 -0.26 26.11 8.79
N PRO A 396 0.35 25.87 9.97
CA PRO A 396 1.59 26.54 10.37
C PRO A 396 2.82 25.90 9.70
N GLU A 397 3.73 26.71 9.19
CA GLU A 397 4.95 26.29 8.50
C GLU A 397 5.83 25.39 9.39
N ASP A 398 5.97 25.73 10.68
CA ASP A 398 6.85 25.02 11.60
C ASP A 398 6.32 23.61 11.95
N SER A 399 5.05 23.31 11.64
CA SER A 399 4.48 21.98 11.81
C SER A 399 4.88 21.00 10.71
N LEU A 400 5.24 21.49 9.52
CA LEU A 400 5.47 20.67 8.32
C LEU A 400 6.49 19.53 8.52
N PRO A 401 7.66 19.73 9.18
CA PRO A 401 8.64 18.66 9.37
C PRO A 401 8.12 17.49 10.22
N ASN A 402 7.20 17.79 11.16
CA ASN A 402 6.68 16.85 12.14
C ASN A 402 5.38 16.15 11.72
N ARG A 403 4.78 16.59 10.59
CA ARG A 403 3.60 15.93 10.02
C ARG A 403 3.91 14.49 9.61
N ARG A 404 2.93 13.60 9.82
CA ARG A 404 3.08 12.14 9.68
C ARG A 404 2.56 11.63 8.33
N GLU A 405 1.74 12.43 7.66
CA GLU A 405 1.28 12.28 6.27
C GLU A 405 2.39 12.62 5.25
N LYS A 406 3.51 11.88 5.28
CA LYS A 406 4.72 12.16 4.50
C LYS A 406 4.53 12.16 2.97
N HIS A 407 3.45 11.53 2.48
CA HIS A 407 3.11 11.46 1.06
C HIS A 407 2.41 12.73 0.53
N ILE A 408 2.03 13.66 1.41
CA ILE A 408 1.37 14.92 1.04
C ILE A 408 2.40 16.06 0.99
N ASP A 409 2.51 16.70 -0.17
CA ASP A 409 3.29 17.91 -0.33
C ASP A 409 2.39 19.15 -0.19
N TYR A 410 2.29 19.66 1.04
CA TYR A 410 1.51 20.88 1.31
C TYR A 410 2.05 22.12 0.60
N ARG A 411 3.36 22.21 0.32
CA ARG A 411 3.92 23.36 -0.42
C ARG A 411 3.52 23.32 -1.89
N LYS A 412 3.34 22.13 -2.46
CA LYS A 412 2.72 21.98 -3.79
C LYS A 412 1.27 22.49 -3.76
N TYR A 413 0.50 22.13 -2.73
CA TYR A 413 -0.90 22.51 -2.62
C TYR A 413 -1.13 23.98 -2.31
N GLU A 414 -0.23 24.62 -1.55
CA GLU A 414 -0.21 26.07 -1.37
C GLU A 414 -0.03 26.80 -2.71
N LYS A 415 0.94 26.37 -3.53
CA LYS A 415 1.15 26.94 -4.87
C LYS A 415 -0.04 26.75 -5.80
N ALA A 416 -0.86 25.73 -5.55
CA ALA A 416 -2.09 25.45 -6.29
C ALA A 416 -3.31 26.19 -5.72
N GLY A 417 -3.15 26.95 -4.63
CA GLY A 417 -4.23 27.70 -3.98
C GLY A 417 -5.18 26.86 -3.12
N TYR A 418 -4.80 25.65 -2.71
CA TYR A 418 -5.69 24.76 -1.94
C TYR A 418 -5.58 24.94 -0.42
N CYS A 419 -4.50 25.57 0.03
CA CYS A 419 -4.28 25.90 1.42
C CYS A 419 -3.28 27.04 1.58
N ASP A 420 -3.31 27.70 2.74
CA ASP A 420 -2.31 28.69 3.13
C ASP A 420 -1.35 28.14 4.17
N ILE A 421 -0.04 28.38 3.96
CA ILE A 421 1.00 28.10 4.95
C ILE A 421 1.48 29.42 5.52
N HIS A 422 1.44 29.55 6.84
CA HIS A 422 1.89 30.78 7.51
C HIS A 422 2.96 30.50 8.56
N SER A 423 3.81 31.48 8.82
CA SER A 423 4.86 31.40 9.84
C SER A 423 4.30 31.10 11.23
N GLY A 424 5.06 30.35 12.04
CA GLY A 424 4.75 30.03 13.43
C GLY A 424 4.44 28.56 13.66
N MET A 425 4.23 28.20 14.94
CA MET A 425 3.97 26.82 15.41
C MET A 425 2.48 26.46 15.48
N THR A 426 1.60 27.45 15.51
CA THR A 426 0.14 27.29 15.64
C THR A 426 -0.59 28.04 14.53
N VAL A 427 -1.78 27.57 14.16
CA VAL A 427 -2.62 28.23 13.14
C VAL A 427 -2.92 29.69 13.53
N SER A 428 -2.83 30.61 12.57
CA SER A 428 -3.19 32.02 12.77
C SER A 428 -4.68 32.21 12.53
N TYR A 429 -5.47 32.27 13.61
CA TYR A 429 -6.91 32.51 13.51
C TYR A 429 -7.25 33.88 12.91
N THR A 430 -6.38 34.88 13.06
CA THR A 430 -6.54 36.17 12.36
C THR A 430 -6.55 36.00 10.84
N LYS A 431 -5.67 35.17 10.28
CA LYS A 431 -5.66 34.89 8.83
C LYS A 431 -6.92 34.14 8.38
N VAL A 432 -7.44 33.24 9.22
CA VAL A 432 -8.69 32.51 8.95
C VAL A 432 -9.87 33.49 8.96
N GLU A 433 -9.92 34.40 9.93
CA GLU A 433 -10.93 35.46 10.01
C GLU A 433 -10.87 36.40 8.79
N GLU A 434 -9.67 36.83 8.41
CA GLU A 434 -9.44 37.65 7.21
C GLU A 434 -9.92 36.92 5.95
N TYR A 435 -9.62 35.63 5.80
CA TYR A 435 -10.11 34.83 4.68
C TYR A 435 -11.64 34.80 4.65
N ILE A 436 -12.30 34.54 5.78
CA ILE A 436 -13.78 34.50 5.86
C ILE A 436 -14.38 35.85 5.45
N ARG A 437 -13.88 36.95 6.01
CA ARG A 437 -14.38 38.31 5.71
C ARG A 437 -14.14 38.71 4.25
N ASN A 438 -13.10 38.17 3.61
CA ASN A 438 -12.80 38.44 2.20
C ASN A 438 -13.70 37.66 1.23
N ILE A 439 -14.41 36.61 1.66
CA ILE A 439 -15.28 35.80 0.80
C ILE A 439 -16.29 36.67 0.05
N GLU A 440 -16.98 37.58 0.74
CA GLU A 440 -18.02 38.42 0.13
C GLU A 440 -17.47 39.33 -0.97
N THR A 441 -16.26 39.86 -0.75
CA THR A 441 -15.59 40.75 -1.72
C THR A 441 -14.99 39.97 -2.88
N GLU A 442 -14.36 38.81 -2.61
CA GLU A 442 -13.70 37.98 -3.63
C GLU A 442 -14.71 37.32 -4.57
N TYR A 443 -15.82 36.83 -4.03
CA TYR A 443 -16.82 36.06 -4.76
C TYR A 443 -18.06 36.90 -5.14
N GLU A 444 -18.11 38.17 -4.75
CA GLU A 444 -19.27 39.06 -4.93
C GLU A 444 -20.57 38.41 -4.42
N CYS A 445 -20.53 37.83 -3.22
CA CYS A 445 -21.62 37.08 -2.59
C CYS A 445 -21.92 37.61 -1.17
N GLU A 446 -22.95 37.07 -0.51
CA GLU A 446 -23.35 37.42 0.86
C GLU A 446 -23.21 36.19 1.77
N ILE A 447 -22.51 36.30 2.90
CA ILE A 447 -22.44 35.22 3.88
C ILE A 447 -23.74 35.23 4.69
N ASP A 448 -24.53 34.17 4.58
CA ASP A 448 -25.82 34.06 5.26
C ASP A 448 -25.67 33.41 6.64
N VAL A 449 -24.77 32.44 6.81
CA VAL A 449 -24.46 31.86 8.12
C VAL A 449 -23.07 31.23 8.14
N ILE A 450 -22.42 31.28 9.30
CA ILE A 450 -21.17 30.60 9.61
C ILE A 450 -21.46 29.47 10.61
N VAL A 451 -21.05 28.25 10.29
CA VAL A 451 -21.27 27.05 11.10
C VAL A 451 -19.92 26.55 11.60
N THR A 452 -19.79 26.38 12.91
CA THR A 452 -18.54 25.93 13.53
C THR A 452 -18.81 25.03 14.73
N ASP A 453 -17.81 24.23 15.09
CA ASP A 453 -17.84 23.53 16.37
C ASP A 453 -17.55 24.49 17.55
N PRO A 454 -18.03 24.17 18.78
CA PRO A 454 -17.89 25.07 19.94
C PRO A 454 -16.52 24.99 20.64
N MET A 455 -15.61 24.11 20.22
CA MET A 455 -14.48 23.70 21.05
C MET A 455 -13.25 24.62 20.90
N ASN A 456 -13.08 25.27 19.76
CA ASN A 456 -11.90 26.09 19.43
C ASN A 456 -12.27 27.51 18.96
N ALA A 457 -11.47 28.51 19.35
CA ALA A 457 -11.52 29.92 18.94
C ALA A 457 -12.82 30.72 19.21
N LYS A 458 -13.35 30.59 20.43
CA LYS A 458 -14.50 31.38 20.92
C LYS A 458 -14.38 32.88 20.61
N GLU A 459 -13.18 33.45 20.78
CA GLU A 459 -12.92 34.87 20.55
C GLU A 459 -13.06 35.29 19.07
N MET A 460 -12.61 34.46 18.13
CA MET A 460 -12.76 34.74 16.70
C MET A 460 -14.24 34.67 16.30
N MET A 461 -14.97 33.69 16.84
CA MET A 461 -16.40 33.53 16.58
C MET A 461 -17.24 34.64 17.21
N GLU A 462 -16.87 35.13 18.40
CA GLU A 462 -17.50 36.30 19.03
C GLU A 462 -17.34 37.55 18.15
N ARG A 463 -16.17 37.77 17.53
CA ARG A 463 -15.96 38.87 16.58
C ARG A 463 -16.72 38.69 15.27
N LEU A 464 -16.73 37.49 14.70
CA LEU A 464 -17.50 37.22 13.48
C LEU A 464 -19.01 37.37 13.72
N ALA A 465 -19.48 37.05 14.92
CA ALA A 465 -20.89 37.21 15.32
C ALA A 465 -21.35 38.68 15.42
N GLU A 466 -20.44 39.66 15.39
CA GLU A 466 -20.81 41.08 15.30
C GLU A 466 -21.34 41.43 13.90
N ASP A 467 -20.91 40.72 12.86
CA ASP A 467 -21.21 41.01 11.45
C ASP A 467 -22.01 39.90 10.76
N TYR A 468 -21.94 38.66 11.25
CA TYR A 468 -22.52 37.47 10.62
C TYR A 468 -23.33 36.62 11.62
N ASP A 469 -24.31 35.87 11.12
CA ASP A 469 -24.96 34.83 11.92
C ASP A 469 -24.00 33.65 12.13
N VAL A 470 -23.77 33.28 13.39
CA VAL A 470 -22.87 32.18 13.78
C VAL A 470 -23.63 31.07 14.51
N VAL A 471 -23.62 29.87 13.95
CA VAL A 471 -24.23 28.67 14.52
C VAL A 471 -23.15 27.76 15.12
N LEU A 472 -23.30 27.46 16.42
CA LEU A 472 -22.43 26.53 17.14
C LEU A 472 -22.97 25.11 17.05
N LEU A 473 -22.39 24.30 16.16
CA LEU A 473 -22.78 22.94 15.88
C LEU A 473 -21.97 21.95 16.72
N LYS A 474 -22.60 21.37 17.75
CA LYS A 474 -21.95 20.33 18.55
C LYS A 474 -21.80 19.03 17.73
N GLN A 475 -20.56 18.56 17.58
CA GLN A 475 -20.23 17.33 16.86
C GLN A 475 -20.75 16.07 17.59
N THR A 476 -22.01 15.73 17.38
CA THR A 476 -22.67 14.52 17.89
C THR A 476 -23.30 13.74 16.75
N PHE A 477 -23.47 12.43 16.92
CA PHE A 477 -24.16 11.59 15.93
C PHE A 477 -25.53 12.17 15.56
N THR A 478 -26.30 12.61 16.55
CA THR A 478 -27.64 13.19 16.36
C THR A 478 -27.62 14.41 15.44
N ASN A 479 -26.65 15.31 15.60
CA ASN A 479 -26.61 16.56 14.82
C ASN A 479 -26.03 16.37 13.42
N LEU A 480 -25.01 15.50 13.27
CA LEU A 480 -24.28 15.37 12.00
C LEU A 480 -24.78 14.22 11.11
N SER A 481 -25.50 13.23 11.66
CA SER A 481 -25.96 12.06 10.91
C SER A 481 -26.86 12.43 9.72
N PRO A 482 -27.86 13.33 9.85
CA PRO A 482 -28.69 13.74 8.71
C PRO A 482 -27.86 14.35 7.58
N ALA A 483 -27.02 15.35 7.90
CA ALA A 483 -26.16 16.01 6.93
C ALA A 483 -25.14 15.07 6.29
N THR A 484 -24.49 14.22 7.08
CA THR A 484 -23.53 13.23 6.59
C THR A 484 -24.17 12.28 5.58
N LYS A 485 -25.40 11.81 5.83
CA LYS A 485 -26.11 10.89 4.94
C LYS A 485 -26.65 11.58 3.69
N GLU A 486 -27.32 12.72 3.84
CA GLU A 486 -27.92 13.43 2.70
C GLU A 486 -26.85 14.05 1.79
N TYR A 487 -25.70 14.49 2.31
CA TYR A 487 -24.60 14.98 1.46
C TYR A 487 -24.05 13.87 0.57
N ARG A 488 -23.85 12.67 1.14
CA ARG A 488 -23.43 11.48 0.38
C ARG A 488 -24.42 11.14 -0.72
N LYS A 489 -25.72 11.16 -0.38
CA LYS A 489 -26.80 10.93 -1.33
C LYS A 489 -26.81 12.00 -2.43
N ALA A 490 -26.64 13.28 -2.10
CA ALA A 490 -26.54 14.37 -3.08
C ALA A 490 -25.37 14.18 -4.05
N VAL A 491 -24.22 13.67 -3.60
CA VAL A 491 -23.10 13.32 -4.49
C VAL A 491 -23.50 12.22 -5.49
N TYR A 492 -24.16 11.15 -5.02
CA TYR A 492 -24.61 10.05 -5.89
C TYR A 492 -25.75 10.46 -6.83
N ASP A 493 -26.65 11.33 -6.37
CA ASP A 493 -27.76 11.92 -7.12
C ASP A 493 -27.31 13.04 -8.06
N LYS A 494 -25.99 13.30 -8.15
CA LYS A 494 -25.37 14.26 -9.08
C LYS A 494 -25.75 15.72 -8.77
N LYS A 495 -26.11 16.01 -7.52
CA LYS A 495 -26.52 17.32 -7.02
C LYS A 495 -25.39 18.15 -6.40
N ILE A 496 -24.18 17.60 -6.25
CA ILE A 496 -23.01 18.36 -5.77
C ILE A 496 -22.08 18.69 -6.95
N ARG A 497 -21.52 19.89 -6.98
CA ARG A 497 -20.39 20.32 -7.82
C ARG A 497 -19.32 20.93 -6.94
N TYR A 498 -18.05 20.58 -7.15
CA TYR A 498 -16.96 21.10 -6.32
C TYR A 498 -15.83 21.68 -7.15
N VAL A 499 -15.19 22.74 -6.64
CA VAL A 499 -14.01 23.34 -7.25
C VAL A 499 -12.85 22.35 -7.23
N LYS A 500 -12.16 22.18 -8.36
CA LYS A 500 -11.01 21.29 -8.49
C LYS A 500 -9.96 21.56 -7.40
N ASN A 501 -9.87 20.64 -6.45
CA ASN A 501 -8.94 20.73 -5.32
C ASN A 501 -8.41 19.32 -4.97
N GLU A 502 -7.14 19.05 -5.30
CA GLU A 502 -6.50 17.74 -5.05
C GLU A 502 -6.35 17.45 -3.56
N LEU A 503 -6.25 18.50 -2.72
CA LEU A 503 -6.17 18.34 -1.27
C LEU A 503 -7.54 17.94 -0.70
N LEU A 504 -8.63 18.56 -1.17
CA LEU A 504 -10.00 18.16 -0.83
C LEU A 504 -10.32 16.74 -1.33
N ASP A 505 -9.90 16.38 -2.55
CA ASP A 505 -10.02 15.02 -3.08
C ASP A 505 -9.38 13.98 -2.16
N TRP A 506 -8.20 14.30 -1.63
CA TRP A 506 -7.52 13.44 -0.68
C TRP A 506 -8.30 13.34 0.63
N ASN A 507 -8.79 14.46 1.18
CA ASN A 507 -9.61 14.48 2.39
C ASN A 507 -10.89 13.63 2.21
N MET A 508 -11.57 13.78 1.07
CA MET A 508 -12.78 13.01 0.73
C MET A 508 -12.49 11.52 0.60
N ASN A 509 -11.38 11.14 -0.03
CA ASN A 509 -10.99 9.73 -0.17
C ASN A 509 -10.58 9.09 1.15
N LYS A 510 -10.14 9.88 2.15
CA LYS A 510 -9.77 9.40 3.48
C LYS A 510 -10.89 9.49 4.52
N ALA A 511 -12.02 10.07 4.16
CA ALA A 511 -13.20 10.09 5.02
C ALA A 511 -13.84 8.70 5.08
N SER A 512 -14.01 8.20 6.30
CA SER A 512 -14.78 7.00 6.61
C SER A 512 -15.95 7.35 7.53
N THR A 513 -16.92 6.46 7.69
CA THR A 513 -17.96 6.60 8.71
C THR A 513 -17.87 5.54 9.78
N THR A 514 -18.28 5.96 10.99
CA THR A 514 -18.60 5.05 12.08
C THR A 514 -20.11 5.06 12.30
N LYS A 515 -20.65 3.92 12.77
CA LYS A 515 -22.06 3.80 13.10
C LYS A 515 -22.34 4.06 14.59
N GLY A 516 -23.41 4.79 14.87
CA GLY A 516 -23.98 4.98 16.20
C GLY A 516 -24.96 3.86 16.57
N LYS A 517 -25.65 4.01 17.70
CA LYS A 517 -26.60 3.00 18.21
C LYS A 517 -27.87 2.85 17.38
N ALA A 518 -28.28 3.90 16.64
CA ALA A 518 -29.52 3.93 15.85
C ALA A 518 -29.25 4.03 14.33
N ASP A 519 -28.21 3.35 13.85
CA ASP A 519 -27.70 3.45 12.46
C ASP A 519 -27.27 4.88 12.07
N ASP A 520 -27.02 5.76 13.05
CA ASP A 520 -26.47 7.09 12.83
C ASP A 520 -25.06 7.01 12.25
N GLU A 521 -24.68 7.98 11.41
CA GLU A 521 -23.36 8.03 10.81
C GLU A 521 -22.63 9.34 11.15
N MET A 522 -21.34 9.25 11.38
CA MET A 522 -20.47 10.41 11.54
C MET A 522 -19.15 10.14 10.84
N LEU A 523 -18.57 11.19 10.23
CA LEU A 523 -17.27 11.12 9.62
C LEU A 523 -16.17 10.86 10.66
N ILE A 524 -15.23 9.99 10.33
CA ILE A 524 -14.06 9.68 11.13
C ILE A 524 -12.79 9.60 10.27
N LYS A 525 -11.66 9.89 10.93
CA LYS A 525 -10.33 9.52 10.46
C LYS A 525 -10.03 8.12 11.01
N GLU A 526 -9.82 7.14 10.14
CA GLU A 526 -9.42 5.78 10.59
C GLU A 526 -8.03 5.81 11.22
N ASN A 527 -7.10 6.53 10.59
CA ASN A 527 -5.77 6.78 11.13
C ASN A 527 -5.56 8.28 11.33
N LYS A 528 -5.85 8.75 12.55
CA LYS A 528 -5.67 10.16 12.95
C LYS A 528 -4.28 10.74 12.67
N ASN A 529 -3.26 9.90 12.56
CA ASN A 529 -1.90 10.34 12.30
C ASN A 529 -1.62 10.57 10.81
N LYS A 530 -2.16 9.73 9.93
CA LYS A 530 -1.79 9.71 8.50
C LYS A 530 -2.87 10.28 7.57
N GLN A 531 -4.07 10.54 8.09
CA GLN A 531 -5.23 10.97 7.33
C GLN A 531 -5.71 12.35 7.80
N ARG A 532 -6.30 13.11 6.89
CA ARG A 532 -7.03 14.34 7.18
C ARG A 532 -8.37 14.29 6.47
N ILE A 533 -9.39 14.87 7.11
CA ILE A 533 -10.76 14.95 6.57
C ILE A 533 -11.37 16.34 6.83
N ASP A 534 -10.58 17.26 7.38
CA ASP A 534 -11.05 18.52 7.97
C ASP A 534 -11.76 19.38 6.91
N MET A 535 -11.23 19.37 5.68
CA MET A 535 -11.84 20.05 4.52
C MET A 535 -13.18 19.44 4.08
N VAL A 536 -13.48 18.20 4.44
CA VAL A 536 -14.79 17.57 4.19
C VAL A 536 -15.73 17.84 5.35
N VAL A 537 -15.21 17.85 6.58
CA VAL A 537 -15.99 18.15 7.79
C VAL A 537 -16.65 19.52 7.69
N VAL A 538 -15.93 20.54 7.23
CA VAL A 538 -16.48 21.88 7.04
C VAL A 538 -17.58 21.95 5.99
N LEU A 539 -17.53 21.11 4.96
CA LEU A 539 -18.63 21.00 3.99
C LEU A 539 -19.87 20.40 4.65
N ILE A 540 -19.71 19.35 5.46
CA ILE A 540 -20.84 18.79 6.23
C ILE A 540 -21.42 19.80 7.23
N PHE A 541 -20.58 20.67 7.81
CA PHE A 541 -21.06 21.75 8.69
C PHE A 541 -21.90 22.77 7.94
N ALA A 542 -21.39 23.31 6.83
CA ALA A 542 -22.16 24.23 5.99
C ALA A 542 -23.47 23.59 5.50
N PHE A 543 -23.42 22.30 5.16
CA PHE A 543 -24.56 21.55 4.68
C PHE A 543 -25.67 21.34 5.71
N THR A 544 -25.39 21.42 7.02
CA THR A 544 -26.46 21.33 8.04
C THR A 544 -27.48 22.46 7.87
N GLU A 545 -27.01 23.65 7.56
CA GLU A 545 -27.85 24.83 7.38
C GLU A 545 -28.48 24.90 5.98
N LEU A 546 -27.88 24.26 4.97
CA LEU A 546 -28.53 24.06 3.68
C LEU A 546 -29.72 23.09 3.78
N LEU A 547 -29.57 22.02 4.57
CA LEU A 547 -30.68 21.08 4.82
C LEU A 547 -31.76 21.66 5.74
N GLY A 548 -31.37 22.47 6.71
CA GLY A 548 -32.28 23.08 7.69
C GLY A 548 -33.28 24.06 7.09
N GLY A 549 -33.02 24.57 5.88
CA GLY A 549 -33.89 25.53 5.17
C GLY A 549 -35.32 25.07 4.91
N ASP A 550 -35.61 23.77 5.03
CA ASP A 550 -36.95 23.19 4.87
C ASP A 550 -37.49 22.52 6.16
N THR A 551 -36.76 22.59 7.27
CA THR A 551 -37.16 21.93 8.52
C THR A 551 -36.93 22.83 9.73
N ASN A 552 -37.83 23.80 9.91
CA ASN A 552 -38.19 24.28 11.24
C ASN A 552 -38.86 23.13 12.01
N TYR A 553 -38.08 22.14 12.41
CA TYR A 553 -38.49 21.18 13.42
C TYR A 553 -38.28 21.83 14.78
N ASN A 554 -39.29 22.58 15.22
CA ASN A 554 -39.41 22.98 16.61
C ASN A 554 -40.15 21.85 17.35
N PRO A 555 -39.46 21.04 18.17
CA PRO A 555 -40.12 19.96 18.92
C PRO A 555 -41.22 20.46 19.85
N VAL A 556 -41.21 21.75 20.23
CA VAL A 556 -42.29 22.39 21.00
C VAL A 556 -43.55 22.56 20.16
N ASP A 557 -43.43 22.97 18.89
CA ASP A 557 -44.58 23.19 17.99
C ASP A 557 -45.25 21.87 17.57
N GLU A 558 -44.52 20.74 17.58
CA GLU A 558 -45.07 19.39 17.34
C GLU A 558 -45.78 18.82 18.59
N LEU A 559 -45.26 19.14 19.78
CA LEU A 559 -45.90 18.77 21.05
C LEU A 559 -47.19 19.56 21.31
N GLU A 560 -47.29 20.80 20.84
CA GLU A 560 -48.53 21.59 20.93
C GLU A 560 -49.61 21.17 19.90
N LYS A 561 -49.23 20.45 18.83
CA LYS A 561 -50.17 19.88 17.84
C LYS A 561 -50.74 18.53 18.24
N THR A 562 -50.21 17.91 19.29
CA THR A 562 -50.77 16.68 19.84
C THR A 562 -51.78 17.05 20.92
N ASP A 563 -53.05 17.13 20.55
CA ASP A 563 -54.16 17.19 21.52
C ASP A 563 -54.12 15.91 22.37
N TRP A 564 -53.96 16.08 23.69
CA TRP A 564 -54.01 15.01 24.69
C TRP A 564 -55.44 14.64 25.06
#